data_AF-A0A4Q6BWA3-F1
#
_entry.id   AF-A0A4Q6BWA3-F1
#
_cell.length_a   1.000
_cell.length_b   1.000
_cell.length_c   1.000
_cell.angle_alpha   90.00
_cell.angle_beta   90.00
_cell.angle_gamma   90.00
#
_symmetry.space_group_name_H-M   'P 1'
#
loop_
_entity.id
_entity.type
_entity.pdbx_description
1 polymer ?
#
loop_
_entity_poly.entity_id
_entity_poly.type
_entity_poly.pdbx_seq_one_letter_code
_entity_poly.pdbx_strand_id
1 'polypeptide(L)'
;MWQPTPPRRSPLPLGDLPWLAIGSALLVSLGHTTFGRRGALLAATLGVVCSLLLLWHRRRPLRAGRLVLNDGTLRRLETGAAEDESGELLVSRGELLGISLLADTAPGTALLVLTTPSRVRVLAVAVRTREELADLAALLPPVRSEARHRPSSAVLRARDAVRLSGELLREFPHAAERLFMRGARGESIALDRTELNIGPSRVRLEEPFDYRAFAFFESTGHVVSAYQGAWIRQVHDGSLPWHDDVGPAPHECVFVAALSGEGERPWPILDPAETAQLLRAPRHAVDSLLFPTLHRKITSTPGALRAPESRRPVAPAGQADGRSSRW
;
A
#
# COMPACT_ATOMS: atom_id res chain seq x y z
N MET A 1 23.79 0.62 -10.73
CA MET A 1 23.19 -0.39 -11.65
C MET A 1 22.69 -1.56 -10.82
N TRP A 2 21.37 -1.79 -10.76
CA TRP A 2 20.76 -2.85 -9.92
C TRP A 2 20.00 -3.88 -10.76
N GLN A 3 20.27 -5.17 -10.55
CA GLN A 3 19.58 -6.27 -11.19
C GLN A 3 18.65 -6.96 -10.17
N PRO A 4 17.32 -6.89 -10.32
CA PRO A 4 16.43 -7.61 -9.43
C PRO A 4 16.58 -9.12 -9.62
N THR A 5 16.30 -9.90 -8.58
CA THR A 5 16.33 -11.36 -8.70
C THR A 5 15.01 -11.85 -9.24
N PRO A 6 14.97 -12.89 -10.07
CA PRO A 6 13.73 -13.60 -10.30
C PRO A 6 13.17 -14.10 -8.94
N PRO A 7 11.88 -13.88 -8.65
CA PRO A 7 11.26 -14.40 -7.42
C PRO A 7 11.34 -15.94 -7.40
N ARG A 8 11.57 -16.50 -6.20
CA ARG A 8 11.58 -17.96 -5.99
C ARG A 8 10.14 -18.46 -6.19
N ARG A 9 9.97 -19.53 -6.97
CA ARG A 9 8.66 -20.12 -7.30
C ARG A 9 7.86 -20.42 -6.03
N SER A 10 6.76 -19.72 -5.79
CA SER A 10 5.77 -20.13 -4.78
C SER A 10 5.07 -21.41 -5.27
N PRO A 11 4.64 -22.32 -4.36
CA PRO A 11 3.73 -23.40 -4.73
C PRO A 11 2.49 -22.81 -5.41
N LEU A 12 2.01 -23.47 -6.46
CA LEU A 12 0.85 -23.03 -7.22
C LEU A 12 -0.35 -22.84 -6.27
N PRO A 13 -1.13 -21.76 -6.39
CA PRO A 13 -2.43 -21.72 -5.74
C PRO A 13 -3.25 -22.87 -6.31
N LEU A 14 -3.66 -23.82 -5.46
CA LEU A 14 -4.46 -24.98 -5.84
C LEU A 14 -5.81 -24.61 -6.48
N GLY A 15 -6.26 -23.35 -6.34
CA GLY A 15 -7.55 -22.87 -6.83
C GLY A 15 -7.72 -22.82 -8.36
N ASP A 16 -6.64 -22.80 -9.14
CA ASP A 16 -6.72 -22.69 -10.61
C ASP A 16 -6.73 -24.05 -11.35
N LEU A 17 -6.35 -25.13 -10.66
CA LEU A 17 -6.36 -26.50 -11.20
C LEU A 17 -7.72 -26.99 -11.75
N PRO A 18 -8.88 -26.73 -11.10
CA PRO A 18 -10.15 -27.24 -11.60
C PRO A 18 -10.56 -26.62 -12.95
N TRP A 19 -10.28 -25.33 -13.18
CA TRP A 19 -10.65 -24.66 -14.44
C TRP A 19 -9.86 -25.16 -15.65
N LEU A 20 -8.58 -25.47 -15.47
CA LEU A 20 -7.74 -26.07 -16.52
C LEU A 20 -8.20 -27.50 -16.85
N ALA A 21 -8.61 -28.27 -15.85
CA ALA A 21 -9.16 -29.61 -16.04
C ALA A 21 -10.51 -29.58 -16.78
N ILE A 22 -11.39 -28.63 -16.43
CA ILE A 22 -12.69 -28.45 -17.10
C ILE A 22 -12.50 -28.04 -18.57
N GLY A 23 -11.61 -27.08 -18.85
CA GLY A 23 -11.34 -26.64 -20.23
C GLY A 23 -10.73 -27.75 -21.11
N SER A 24 -9.86 -28.58 -20.56
CA SER A 24 -9.28 -29.71 -21.28
C SER A 24 -10.29 -30.85 -21.49
N ALA A 25 -11.16 -31.13 -20.53
CA ALA A 25 -12.26 -32.11 -20.71
C ALA A 25 -13.25 -31.69 -21.81
N LEU A 26 -13.58 -30.40 -21.90
CA LEU A 26 -14.47 -29.87 -22.95
C LEU A 26 -13.85 -30.02 -24.36
N LEU A 27 -12.55 -29.75 -24.51
CA LEU A 27 -11.84 -29.92 -25.78
C LEU A 27 -11.79 -31.39 -26.23
N VAL A 28 -11.59 -32.32 -25.30
CA VAL A 28 -11.58 -33.77 -25.59
C VAL A 28 -12.97 -34.25 -26.03
N SER A 29 -14.03 -33.79 -25.35
CA SER A 29 -15.41 -34.11 -25.70
C SER A 29 -15.76 -33.61 -27.12
N LEU A 30 -15.38 -32.37 -27.44
CA LEU A 30 -15.62 -31.78 -28.76
C LEU A 30 -14.86 -32.50 -29.90
N GLY A 31 -13.62 -32.94 -29.63
CA GLY A 31 -12.80 -33.67 -30.61
C GLY A 31 -13.31 -35.10 -30.89
N HIS A 32 -13.93 -35.74 -29.89
CA HIS A 32 -14.47 -37.10 -30.03
C HIS A 32 -15.70 -37.14 -30.94
N THR A 33 -16.59 -36.15 -30.85
CA THR A 33 -17.84 -36.10 -31.62
C THR A 33 -17.63 -35.76 -33.10
N THR A 34 -16.57 -35.01 -33.41
CA THR A 34 -16.35 -34.45 -34.75
C THR A 34 -15.37 -35.26 -35.60
N PHE A 35 -14.34 -35.87 -35.02
CA PHE A 35 -13.22 -36.48 -35.76
C PHE A 35 -12.88 -37.93 -35.33
N GLY A 36 -13.72 -38.54 -34.48
CA GLY A 36 -13.49 -39.89 -33.95
C GLY A 36 -12.28 -40.00 -33.02
N ARG A 37 -11.83 -41.23 -32.72
CA ARG A 37 -10.78 -41.50 -31.71
C ARG A 37 -9.46 -40.76 -31.97
N ARG A 38 -9.07 -40.59 -33.25
CA ARG A 38 -7.82 -39.87 -33.60
C ARG A 38 -7.93 -38.38 -33.32
N GLY A 39 -9.10 -37.77 -33.52
CA GLY A 39 -9.35 -36.36 -33.17
C GLY A 39 -9.36 -36.10 -31.67
N ALA A 40 -9.92 -37.03 -30.88
CA ALA A 40 -9.92 -36.95 -29.43
C ALA A 40 -8.49 -36.93 -28.83
N LEU A 41 -7.58 -37.77 -29.37
CA LEU A 41 -6.17 -37.79 -28.96
C LEU A 41 -5.45 -36.48 -29.28
N LEU A 42 -5.65 -35.92 -30.48
CA LEU A 42 -5.09 -34.63 -30.86
C LEU A 42 -5.58 -33.50 -29.95
N ALA A 43 -6.89 -33.43 -29.66
CA ALA A 43 -7.45 -32.41 -28.77
C ALA A 43 -6.91 -32.52 -27.33
N ALA A 44 -6.75 -33.74 -26.80
CA ALA A 44 -6.16 -33.97 -25.49
C ALA A 44 -4.71 -33.46 -25.42
N THR A 45 -3.89 -33.79 -26.42
CA THR A 45 -2.49 -33.32 -26.47
C THR A 45 -2.40 -31.80 -26.56
N LEU A 46 -3.24 -31.16 -27.37
CA LEU A 46 -3.29 -29.71 -27.50
C LEU A 46 -3.73 -29.04 -26.19
N GLY A 47 -4.72 -29.61 -25.50
CA GLY A 47 -5.20 -29.12 -24.20
C GLY A 47 -4.12 -29.19 -23.11
N VAL A 48 -3.35 -30.28 -23.06
CA VAL A 48 -2.21 -30.43 -22.15
C VAL A 48 -1.10 -29.43 -22.50
N VAL A 49 -0.74 -29.29 -23.78
CA VAL A 49 0.28 -28.35 -24.23
C VAL A 49 -0.14 -26.90 -23.94
N CYS A 50 -1.38 -26.49 -24.24
CA CYS A 50 -1.89 -25.16 -23.90
C CYS A 50 -1.90 -24.92 -22.39
N SER A 51 -2.29 -25.92 -21.58
CA SER A 51 -2.27 -25.82 -20.12
C SER A 51 -0.84 -25.65 -19.60
N LEU A 52 0.11 -26.44 -20.11
CA LEU A 52 1.53 -26.33 -19.79
C LEU A 52 2.12 -24.99 -20.23
N LEU A 53 1.73 -24.48 -21.41
CA LEU A 53 2.16 -23.17 -21.91
C LEU A 53 1.56 -22.03 -21.08
N LEU A 54 0.30 -22.11 -20.67
CA LEU A 54 -0.34 -21.14 -19.76
C LEU A 54 0.31 -21.17 -18.38
N LEU A 55 0.57 -22.36 -17.83
CA LEU A 55 1.34 -22.53 -16.59
C LEU A 55 2.75 -21.99 -16.75
N TRP A 56 3.42 -22.23 -17.87
CA TRP A 56 4.75 -21.71 -18.13
C TRP A 56 4.75 -20.19 -18.28
N HIS A 57 3.77 -19.61 -18.98
CA HIS A 57 3.62 -18.17 -19.16
C HIS A 57 3.23 -17.46 -17.86
N ARG A 58 2.38 -18.06 -17.02
CA ARG A 58 2.08 -17.60 -15.66
C ARG A 58 3.27 -17.77 -14.71
N ARG A 59 4.15 -18.75 -14.98
CA ARG A 59 5.41 -18.98 -14.26
C ARG A 59 6.58 -18.17 -14.81
N ARG A 60 6.44 -17.44 -15.93
CA ARG A 60 7.50 -16.54 -16.37
C ARG A 60 7.64 -15.48 -15.28
N PRO A 61 8.80 -15.40 -14.59
CA PRO A 61 9.01 -14.34 -13.63
C PRO A 61 8.77 -13.03 -14.36
N LEU A 62 7.92 -12.16 -13.80
CA LEU A 62 7.78 -10.79 -14.28
C LEU A 62 9.20 -10.26 -14.48
N ARG A 63 9.52 -9.91 -15.74
CA ARG A 63 10.89 -9.58 -16.13
C ARG A 63 11.35 -8.46 -15.19
N ALA A 64 12.42 -8.77 -14.48
CA ALA A 64 13.00 -7.94 -13.47
C ALA A 64 13.59 -6.69 -14.13
N GLY A 65 12.77 -5.64 -14.26
CA GLY A 65 13.21 -4.36 -14.76
C GLY A 65 14.36 -3.81 -13.91
N ARG A 66 15.39 -3.28 -14.55
CA ARG A 66 16.55 -2.67 -13.89
C ARG A 66 16.17 -1.29 -13.36
N LEU A 67 16.59 -0.96 -12.15
CA LEU A 67 16.52 0.42 -11.66
C LEU A 67 17.81 1.16 -12.07
N VAL A 68 17.68 2.42 -12.45
CA VAL A 68 18.80 3.31 -12.75
C VAL A 68 18.53 4.65 -12.09
N LEU A 69 19.45 5.06 -11.23
CA LEU A 69 19.50 6.39 -10.67
C LEU A 69 20.60 7.13 -11.43
N ASN A 70 20.25 8.18 -12.15
CA ASN A 70 21.19 9.00 -12.89
C ASN A 70 20.82 10.48 -12.74
N ASP A 71 21.75 11.31 -12.29
CA ASP A 71 21.56 12.77 -12.12
C ASP A 71 20.25 13.16 -11.41
N GLY A 72 19.94 12.50 -10.30
CA GLY A 72 18.71 12.74 -9.54
C GLY A 72 17.42 12.23 -10.22
N THR A 73 17.51 11.50 -11.32
CA THR A 73 16.36 10.79 -11.92
C THR A 73 16.40 9.32 -11.57
N LEU A 74 15.30 8.79 -11.01
CA LEU A 74 15.16 7.35 -10.79
C LEU A 74 14.22 6.78 -11.86
N ARG A 75 14.73 5.86 -12.67
CA ARG A 75 13.98 5.19 -13.73
C ARG A 75 13.99 3.68 -13.55
N ARG A 76 12.92 3.04 -13.98
CA ARG A 76 12.83 1.60 -14.13
C ARG A 76 12.87 1.24 -15.60
N LEU A 77 13.98 0.65 -16.03
CA LEU A 77 14.19 0.11 -17.37
C LEU A 77 13.60 -1.30 -17.45
N GLU A 78 12.85 -1.60 -18.49
CA GLU A 78 12.40 -2.98 -18.73
C GLU A 78 13.57 -3.84 -19.23
N THR A 79 13.54 -5.14 -18.92
CA THR A 79 14.62 -6.05 -19.34
C THR A 79 14.65 -6.15 -20.86
N GLY A 80 15.73 -5.65 -21.48
CA GLY A 80 15.94 -5.67 -22.93
C GLY A 80 15.73 -4.32 -23.62
N ALA A 81 15.26 -3.29 -22.89
CA ALA A 81 15.28 -1.93 -23.38
C ALA A 81 16.73 -1.42 -23.43
N ALA A 82 17.12 -0.74 -24.52
CA ALA A 82 18.39 -0.03 -24.57
C ALA A 82 18.44 1.04 -23.46
N GLU A 83 19.63 1.44 -22.98
CA GLU A 83 19.74 2.47 -21.91
C GLU A 83 19.09 3.81 -22.29
N ASP A 84 18.94 4.07 -23.60
CA ASP A 84 18.27 5.26 -24.16
C ASP A 84 16.75 5.07 -24.38
N GLU A 85 16.22 3.85 -24.23
CA GLU A 85 14.80 3.59 -24.37
C GLU A 85 14.03 3.90 -23.08
N SER A 86 12.86 4.50 -23.27
CA SER A 86 12.03 5.17 -22.28
C SER A 86 11.53 4.27 -21.15
N GLY A 87 12.37 4.01 -20.14
CA GLY A 87 11.94 3.38 -18.90
C GLY A 87 10.97 4.25 -18.09
N GLU A 88 10.18 3.59 -17.24
CA GLU A 88 9.21 4.24 -16.35
C GLU A 88 9.95 5.19 -15.40
N LEU A 89 9.59 6.48 -15.46
CA LEU A 89 10.10 7.49 -14.53
C LEU A 89 9.44 7.31 -13.16
N LEU A 90 10.24 6.95 -12.16
CA LEU A 90 9.81 6.81 -10.78
C LEU A 90 9.97 8.12 -10.01
N VAL A 91 11.09 8.82 -10.22
CA VAL A 91 11.40 10.11 -9.59
C VAL A 91 12.07 11.03 -10.62
N SER A 92 11.58 12.26 -10.72
CA SER A 92 12.14 13.29 -11.61
C SER A 92 13.24 14.08 -10.91
N ARG A 93 14.19 14.62 -11.70
CA ARG A 93 15.24 15.49 -11.16
C ARG A 93 14.62 16.77 -10.60
N GLY A 94 15.06 17.18 -9.41
CA GLY A 94 14.57 18.38 -8.73
C GLY A 94 13.18 18.25 -8.10
N GLU A 95 12.54 17.08 -8.19
CA GLU A 95 11.28 16.81 -7.52
C GLU A 95 11.51 16.54 -6.02
N LEU A 96 10.60 17.01 -5.17
CA LEU A 96 10.63 16.65 -3.75
C LEU A 96 10.30 15.16 -3.60
N LEU A 97 11.18 14.44 -2.91
CA LEU A 97 11.05 13.01 -2.69
C LEU A 97 10.82 12.72 -1.20
N GLY A 98 9.83 11.89 -0.91
CA GLY A 98 9.65 11.21 0.37
C GLY A 98 9.87 9.70 0.21
N ILE A 99 10.58 9.08 1.13
CA ILE A 99 10.86 7.63 1.12
C ILE A 99 10.41 7.05 2.45
N SER A 100 9.72 5.92 2.40
CA SER A 100 9.25 5.22 3.60
C SER A 100 9.33 3.71 3.42
N LEU A 101 9.61 3.01 4.52
CA LEU A 101 9.67 1.56 4.56
C LEU A 101 8.42 1.03 5.28
N LEU A 102 7.59 0.30 4.56
CA LEU A 102 6.49 -0.47 5.15
C LEU A 102 6.96 -1.93 5.27
N ALA A 103 6.99 -2.46 6.48
CA ALA A 103 7.41 -3.84 6.69
C ALA A 103 6.55 -4.50 7.76
N ASP A 104 6.23 -5.77 7.53
CA ASP A 104 5.71 -6.64 8.57
C ASP A 104 6.85 -7.07 9.52
N THR A 105 6.48 -7.46 10.72
CA THR A 105 7.36 -8.09 11.72
C THR A 105 7.91 -9.44 11.28
N ALA A 106 7.22 -10.13 10.36
CA ALA A 106 7.66 -11.39 9.78
C ALA A 106 8.51 -11.18 8.51
N PRO A 107 9.62 -11.90 8.34
CA PRO A 107 10.39 -11.88 7.10
C PRO A 107 9.54 -12.41 5.94
N GLY A 108 9.64 -11.76 4.79
CA GLY A 108 8.97 -12.18 3.57
C GLY A 108 8.97 -11.09 2.51
N THR A 109 8.33 -9.97 2.78
CA THR A 109 8.26 -8.83 1.86
C THR A 109 8.15 -7.54 2.65
N ALA A 110 8.97 -6.55 2.28
CA ALA A 110 8.80 -5.17 2.68
C ALA A 110 8.46 -4.33 1.44
N LEU A 111 7.91 -3.14 1.65
CA LEU A 111 7.65 -2.17 0.59
C LEU A 111 8.49 -0.92 0.82
N LEU A 112 9.24 -0.54 -0.19
CA LEU A 112 9.85 0.78 -0.25
C LEU A 112 8.88 1.69 -1.01
N VAL A 113 8.30 2.65 -0.30
CA VAL A 113 7.37 3.63 -0.87
C VAL A 113 8.14 4.90 -1.19
N LEU A 114 8.06 5.31 -2.44
CA LEU A 114 8.55 6.57 -2.96
C LEU A 114 7.35 7.49 -3.19
N THR A 115 7.33 8.64 -2.54
CA THR A 115 6.28 9.63 -2.64
C THR A 115 6.83 10.92 -3.20
N THR A 116 6.09 11.52 -4.11
CA THR A 116 6.35 12.83 -4.70
C THR A 116 5.03 13.61 -4.71
N PRO A 117 5.04 14.94 -4.87
CA PRO A 117 3.80 15.72 -4.97
C PRO A 117 2.85 15.21 -6.07
N SER A 118 3.41 14.63 -7.14
CA SER A 118 2.64 14.19 -8.30
C SER A 118 2.21 12.71 -8.23
N ARG A 119 2.98 11.87 -7.54
CA ARG A 119 2.95 10.42 -7.68
C ARG A 119 3.40 9.68 -6.41
N VAL A 120 2.73 8.57 -6.13
CA VAL A 120 3.23 7.52 -5.24
C VAL A 120 3.69 6.33 -6.09
N ARG A 121 4.83 5.75 -5.73
CA ARG A 121 5.40 4.55 -6.34
C ARG A 121 5.81 3.59 -5.24
N VAL A 122 5.56 2.30 -5.46
CA VAL A 122 5.82 1.26 -4.48
C VAL A 122 6.75 0.23 -5.12
N LEU A 123 7.87 -0.02 -4.45
CA LEU A 123 8.84 -1.04 -4.83
C LEU A 123 8.78 -2.18 -3.82
N ALA A 124 8.48 -3.38 -4.31
CA ALA A 124 8.52 -4.57 -3.48
C ALA A 124 9.96 -4.97 -3.17
N VAL A 125 10.24 -5.31 -1.91
CA VAL A 125 11.55 -5.73 -1.43
C VAL A 125 11.44 -7.13 -0.83
N ALA A 126 12.19 -8.08 -1.38
CA ALA A 126 12.32 -9.42 -0.82
C ALA A 126 13.24 -9.36 0.40
N VAL A 127 12.69 -9.74 1.55
CA VAL A 127 13.39 -9.80 2.83
C VAL A 127 13.38 -11.25 3.30
N ARG A 128 14.53 -11.88 3.35
CA ARG A 128 14.71 -13.30 3.66
C ARG A 128 15.07 -13.53 5.12
N THR A 129 15.79 -12.60 5.71
CA THR A 129 16.27 -12.69 7.10
C THR A 129 15.84 -11.46 7.89
N ARG A 130 15.82 -11.58 9.22
CA ARG A 130 15.60 -10.43 10.10
C ARG A 130 16.75 -9.42 10.03
N GLU A 131 17.96 -9.88 9.77
CA GLU A 131 19.14 -9.03 9.57
C GLU A 131 18.99 -8.14 8.33
N GLU A 132 18.54 -8.71 7.20
CA GLU A 132 18.22 -7.93 5.99
C GLU A 132 17.16 -6.85 6.24
N LEU A 133 16.18 -7.13 7.12
CA LEU A 133 15.19 -6.13 7.54
C LEU A 133 15.82 -5.07 8.44
N ALA A 134 16.70 -5.47 9.36
CA ALA A 134 17.39 -4.58 10.28
C ALA A 134 18.29 -3.58 9.52
N ASP A 135 19.00 -4.05 8.48
CA ASP A 135 19.82 -3.19 7.61
C ASP A 135 18.97 -2.12 6.91
N LEU A 136 17.79 -2.49 6.42
CA LEU A 136 16.83 -1.53 5.85
C LEU A 136 16.29 -0.57 6.92
N ALA A 137 15.95 -1.11 8.09
CA ALA A 137 15.40 -0.36 9.21
C ALA A 137 16.38 0.67 9.78
N ALA A 138 17.69 0.41 9.68
CA ALA A 138 18.75 1.33 10.07
C ALA A 138 18.76 2.61 9.22
N LEU A 139 18.35 2.52 7.95
CA LEU A 139 18.22 3.69 7.07
C LEU A 139 16.83 4.33 7.14
N LEU A 140 15.80 3.49 7.19
CA LEU A 140 14.40 3.91 7.10
C LEU A 140 13.59 3.18 8.17
N PRO A 141 13.19 3.86 9.26
CA PRO A 141 12.45 3.22 10.34
C PRO A 141 11.16 2.53 9.82
N PRO A 142 11.00 1.21 9.99
CA PRO A 142 9.93 0.46 9.36
C PRO A 142 8.61 0.78 10.03
N VAL A 143 7.60 1.13 9.26
CA VAL A 143 6.23 1.29 9.73
C VAL A 143 5.52 -0.04 9.53
N ARG A 144 4.90 -0.53 10.61
CA ARG A 144 4.13 -1.78 10.55
C ARG A 144 2.91 -1.55 9.66
N SER A 145 2.73 -2.45 8.71
CA SER A 145 1.52 -2.52 7.90
C SER A 145 0.97 -3.93 8.01
N GLU A 146 -0.28 -4.05 8.42
CA GLU A 146 -1.01 -5.32 8.52
C GLU A 146 -1.54 -5.78 7.16
N ALA A 147 -1.44 -4.93 6.13
CA ALA A 147 -1.83 -5.32 4.79
C ALA A 147 -0.86 -6.41 4.28
N ARG A 148 -1.40 -7.58 3.92
CA ARG A 148 -0.63 -8.61 3.23
C ARG A 148 -0.34 -8.13 1.81
N HIS A 149 0.81 -7.50 1.62
CA HIS A 149 1.22 -6.98 0.32
C HIS A 149 1.62 -8.15 -0.58
N ARG A 150 0.84 -8.40 -1.62
CA ARG A 150 1.28 -9.27 -2.71
C ARG A 150 2.00 -8.41 -3.75
N PRO A 151 3.32 -8.59 -3.96
CA PRO A 151 4.04 -7.74 -4.88
C PRO A 151 3.51 -7.92 -6.30
N SER A 152 3.02 -6.83 -6.91
CA SER A 152 2.52 -6.82 -8.28
C SER A 152 3.63 -6.79 -9.33
N SER A 153 4.87 -6.55 -8.92
CA SER A 153 5.99 -6.24 -9.79
C SER A 153 7.30 -6.88 -9.35
N ALA A 154 8.34 -6.73 -10.18
CA ALA A 154 9.68 -7.24 -9.93
C ALA A 154 10.17 -6.89 -8.52
N VAL A 155 10.65 -7.89 -7.79
CA VAL A 155 11.00 -7.75 -6.39
C VAL A 155 12.49 -7.39 -6.26
N LEU A 156 12.78 -6.27 -5.62
CA LEU A 156 14.13 -5.81 -5.29
C LEU A 156 14.70 -6.68 -4.15
N ARG A 157 16.00 -7.01 -4.18
CA ARG A 157 16.62 -7.65 -3.00
C ARG A 157 16.74 -6.64 -1.86
N ALA A 158 16.66 -7.10 -0.61
CA ALA A 158 16.95 -6.25 0.55
C ALA A 158 18.27 -5.48 0.42
N ARG A 159 19.36 -6.15 0.05
CA ARG A 159 20.67 -5.49 -0.17
C ARG A 159 20.63 -4.37 -1.22
N ASP A 160 19.91 -4.59 -2.33
CA ASP A 160 19.78 -3.59 -3.38
C ASP A 160 18.88 -2.44 -2.92
N ALA A 161 17.85 -2.71 -2.12
CA ALA A 161 17.00 -1.72 -1.49
C ALA A 161 17.76 -0.86 -0.46
N VAL A 162 18.66 -1.46 0.35
CA VAL A 162 19.55 -0.72 1.26
C VAL A 162 20.43 0.23 0.46
N ARG A 163 21.09 -0.29 -0.60
CA ARG A 163 21.94 0.53 -1.46
C ARG A 163 21.16 1.65 -2.14
N LEU A 164 20.02 1.34 -2.76
CA LEU A 164 19.17 2.33 -3.41
C LEU A 164 18.70 3.40 -2.43
N SER A 165 18.23 3.00 -1.25
CA SER A 165 17.78 3.95 -0.22
C SER A 165 18.92 4.84 0.25
N GLY A 166 20.11 4.28 0.46
CA GLY A 166 21.30 5.06 0.81
C GLY A 166 21.72 6.05 -0.29
N GLU A 167 21.67 5.65 -1.56
CA GLU A 167 21.96 6.55 -2.68
C GLU A 167 20.89 7.65 -2.81
N LEU A 168 19.61 7.32 -2.68
CA LEU A 168 18.52 8.29 -2.69
C LEU A 168 18.60 9.27 -1.52
N LEU A 169 18.98 8.82 -0.32
CA LEU A 169 19.12 9.71 0.84
C LEU A 169 20.32 10.65 0.75
N ARG A 170 21.35 10.29 -0.02
CA ARG A 170 22.46 11.20 -0.34
C ARG A 170 22.05 12.25 -1.37
N GLU A 171 21.33 11.83 -2.41
CA GLU A 171 20.87 12.72 -3.49
C GLU A 171 19.73 13.64 -3.04
N PHE A 172 18.82 13.12 -2.20
CA PHE A 172 17.67 13.83 -1.66
C PHE A 172 17.76 13.87 -0.13
N PRO A 173 18.52 14.83 0.42
CA PRO A 173 18.52 15.09 1.84
C PRO A 173 17.08 15.29 2.33
N HIS A 174 16.76 14.73 3.51
CA HIS A 174 15.42 14.75 4.11
C HIS A 174 14.35 13.88 3.44
N ALA A 175 14.69 13.05 2.44
CA ALA A 175 13.68 12.18 1.84
C ALA A 175 13.06 11.20 2.86
N ALA A 176 13.82 10.75 3.87
CA ALA A 176 13.27 9.95 4.96
C ALA A 176 12.29 10.71 5.86
N GLU A 177 12.31 12.04 5.87
CA GLU A 177 11.43 12.90 6.69
C GLU A 177 10.16 13.29 5.94
N ARG A 178 10.20 13.31 4.61
CA ARG A 178 9.08 13.70 3.73
C ARG A 178 8.06 12.60 3.49
N LEU A 179 6.81 13.00 3.24
CA LEU A 179 5.73 12.13 2.77
C LEU A 179 4.72 12.95 1.95
N PHE A 180 4.36 12.46 0.77
CA PHE A 180 3.34 13.07 -0.09
C PHE A 180 2.22 12.07 -0.39
N MET A 181 0.98 12.45 -0.13
CA MET A 181 -0.20 11.65 -0.41
C MET A 181 -1.40 12.53 -0.75
N ARG A 182 -2.51 11.92 -1.18
CA ARG A 182 -3.78 12.64 -1.37
C ARG A 182 -4.82 12.19 -0.35
N GLY A 183 -5.60 13.14 0.13
CA GLY A 183 -6.77 12.85 0.95
C GLY A 183 -7.92 12.31 0.12
N ALA A 184 -8.98 11.86 0.81
CA ALA A 184 -10.18 11.30 0.22
C ALA A 184 -10.97 12.32 -0.59
N ARG A 185 -10.81 13.63 -0.33
CA ARG A 185 -11.42 14.71 -1.13
C ARG A 185 -10.48 15.21 -2.24
N GLY A 186 -9.33 14.55 -2.43
CA GLY A 186 -8.35 14.87 -3.46
C GLY A 186 -7.37 15.98 -3.08
N GLU A 187 -7.47 16.54 -1.88
CA GLU A 187 -6.54 17.51 -1.32
C GLU A 187 -5.12 16.93 -1.20
N SER A 188 -4.12 17.77 -1.42
CA SER A 188 -2.72 17.37 -1.23
C SER A 188 -2.40 17.34 0.25
N ILE A 189 -1.85 16.22 0.72
CA ILE A 189 -1.30 16.07 2.07
C ILE A 189 0.20 15.90 1.90
N ALA A 190 0.96 16.93 2.29
CA ALA A 190 2.40 16.97 2.15
C ALA A 190 3.03 17.21 3.52
N LEU A 191 3.73 16.21 4.03
CA LEU A 191 4.62 16.37 5.17
C LEU A 191 6.02 16.64 4.62
N ASP A 192 6.54 17.83 4.85
CA ASP A 192 7.92 18.19 4.58
C ASP A 192 8.62 18.50 5.90
N ARG A 193 9.38 17.51 6.39
CA ARG A 193 10.10 17.57 7.67
C ARG A 193 9.16 17.85 8.84
N THR A 194 9.14 19.08 9.32
CA THR A 194 8.36 19.54 10.47
C THR A 194 7.14 20.35 10.07
N GLU A 195 6.82 20.39 8.78
CA GLU A 195 5.66 21.09 8.26
C GLU A 195 4.68 20.13 7.60
N LEU A 196 3.44 20.14 8.07
CA LEU A 196 2.34 19.40 7.46
C LEU A 196 1.41 20.36 6.72
N ASN A 197 1.34 20.19 5.41
CA ASN A 197 0.44 20.92 4.52
C ASN A 197 -0.74 20.03 4.11
N ILE A 198 -1.97 20.51 4.31
CA ILE A 198 -3.22 19.83 3.98
C ILE A 198 -4.05 20.80 3.14
N GLY A 199 -3.99 20.67 1.82
CA GLY A 199 -4.59 21.64 0.91
C GLY A 199 -4.04 23.05 1.16
N PRO A 200 -4.88 24.05 1.50
CA PRO A 200 -4.42 25.41 1.82
C PRO A 200 -3.89 25.55 3.26
N SER A 201 -4.14 24.57 4.12
CA SER A 201 -3.81 24.66 5.54
C SER A 201 -2.39 24.17 5.81
N ARG A 202 -1.70 24.85 6.73
CA ARG A 202 -0.33 24.56 7.13
C ARG A 202 -0.24 24.41 8.65
N VAL A 203 0.41 23.35 9.10
CA VAL A 203 0.66 23.05 10.51
C VAL A 203 2.16 22.87 10.74
N ARG A 204 2.69 23.53 11.77
CA ARG A 204 4.09 23.43 12.18
C ARG A 204 4.19 22.44 13.34
N LEU A 205 4.81 21.29 13.08
CA LEU A 205 4.96 20.19 14.03
C LEU A 205 6.03 20.45 15.12
N GLU A 206 6.81 21.52 14.97
CA GLU A 206 7.72 22.04 16.01
C GLU A 206 6.99 22.85 17.07
N GLU A 207 5.85 23.45 16.72
CA GLU A 207 5.03 24.22 17.63
C GLU A 207 4.00 23.30 18.31
N PRO A 208 3.50 23.62 19.51
CA PRO A 208 2.49 22.80 20.17
C PRO A 208 1.23 22.61 19.32
N PHE A 209 0.81 21.36 19.12
CA PHE A 209 -0.40 21.02 18.38
C PHE A 209 -1.16 19.88 19.07
N ASP A 210 -2.49 19.90 18.96
CA ASP A 210 -3.31 18.76 19.31
C ASP A 210 -3.46 17.84 18.11
N TYR A 211 -3.38 16.54 18.35
CA TYR A 211 -3.50 15.53 17.30
C TYR A 211 -4.36 14.35 17.74
N ARG A 212 -5.32 13.96 16.89
CA ARG A 212 -6.18 12.79 17.10
C ARG A 212 -6.28 11.99 15.82
N ALA A 213 -5.82 10.75 15.87
CA ALA A 213 -6.13 9.77 14.83
C ALA A 213 -7.47 9.12 15.15
N PHE A 214 -8.29 8.90 14.13
CA PHE A 214 -9.55 8.19 14.25
C PHE A 214 -9.76 7.30 13.02
N ALA A 215 -10.55 6.24 13.21
CA ALA A 215 -11.00 5.39 12.13
C ALA A 215 -12.51 5.25 12.24
N PHE A 216 -13.20 5.25 11.10
CA PHE A 216 -14.64 5.09 11.05
C PHE A 216 -15.04 4.28 9.83
N PHE A 217 -16.24 3.72 9.89
CA PHE A 217 -16.86 3.01 8.78
C PHE A 217 -18.07 3.81 8.32
N GLU A 218 -18.24 3.91 7.01
CA GLU A 218 -19.44 4.45 6.39
C GLU A 218 -20.13 3.30 5.66
N SER A 219 -21.39 3.05 5.99
CA SER A 219 -22.22 2.12 5.23
C SER A 219 -23.18 2.91 4.34
N THR A 220 -23.17 2.63 3.05
CA THR A 220 -24.14 3.18 2.09
C THR A 220 -24.77 2.01 1.35
N GLY A 221 -25.97 1.61 1.78
CA GLY A 221 -26.63 0.40 1.27
C GLY A 221 -25.86 -0.86 1.65
N HIS A 222 -25.40 -1.61 0.65
CA HIS A 222 -24.65 -2.86 0.82
C HIS A 222 -23.13 -2.68 0.83
N VAL A 223 -22.65 -1.45 0.64
CA VAL A 223 -21.22 -1.13 0.63
C VAL A 223 -20.79 -0.61 2.00
N VAL A 224 -19.73 -1.21 2.57
CA VAL A 224 -19.06 -0.71 3.78
C VAL A 224 -17.68 -0.19 3.38
N SER A 225 -17.46 1.10 3.58
CA SER A 225 -16.17 1.76 3.36
C SER A 225 -15.51 2.04 4.70
N ALA A 226 -14.23 1.72 4.82
CA ALA A 226 -13.43 2.05 6.00
C ALA A 226 -12.58 3.29 5.70
N TYR A 227 -12.48 4.19 6.67
CA TYR A 227 -11.69 5.41 6.58
C TYR A 227 -10.75 5.53 7.76
N GLN A 228 -9.56 6.08 7.51
CA GLN A 228 -8.65 6.56 8.54
C GLN A 228 -8.51 8.07 8.38
N GLY A 229 -8.70 8.81 9.47
CA GLY A 229 -8.56 10.25 9.45
C GLY A 229 -7.70 10.72 10.61
N ALA A 230 -7.16 11.92 10.46
CA ALA A 230 -6.62 12.64 11.59
C ALA A 230 -7.18 14.05 11.63
N TRP A 231 -7.39 14.48 12.87
CA TRP A 231 -7.68 15.84 13.24
C TRP A 231 -6.42 16.43 13.86
N ILE A 232 -6.01 17.60 13.39
CA ILE A 232 -4.86 18.32 13.89
C ILE A 232 -5.21 19.79 14.07
N ARG A 233 -4.81 20.37 15.21
CA ARG A 233 -5.06 21.77 15.53
C ARG A 233 -3.79 22.41 16.08
N GLN A 234 -3.32 23.47 15.44
CA GLN A 234 -2.19 24.23 15.96
C GLN A 234 -2.63 25.06 17.18
N VAL A 235 -1.99 24.87 18.33
CA VAL A 235 -2.30 25.63 19.55
C VAL A 235 -1.63 26.99 19.46
N HIS A 236 -2.43 28.03 19.28
CA HIS A 236 -1.96 29.42 19.35
C HIS A 236 -2.23 29.98 20.76
N ASP A 237 -1.21 30.63 21.33
CA ASP A 237 -1.32 31.56 22.46
C ASP A 237 -1.82 31.00 23.81
N GLY A 238 -1.40 29.78 24.18
CA GLY A 238 -1.64 29.22 25.52
C GLY A 238 -3.11 28.92 25.87
N SER A 239 -4.03 29.13 24.94
CA SER A 239 -5.44 28.76 25.07
C SER A 239 -5.58 27.25 25.31
N LEU A 240 -6.23 26.90 26.42
CA LEU A 240 -6.39 25.49 26.82
C LEU A 240 -7.22 24.72 25.77
N PRO A 241 -6.88 23.44 25.51
CA PRO A 241 -7.34 22.71 24.33
C PRO A 241 -8.81 22.27 24.29
N TRP A 242 -9.66 22.72 25.21
CA TRP A 242 -11.00 22.14 25.40
C TRP A 242 -12.04 23.21 25.75
N HIS A 243 -12.53 23.91 24.74
CA HIS A 243 -13.86 24.51 24.79
C HIS A 243 -14.63 23.96 23.58
N ASP A 244 -15.60 23.07 23.84
CA ASP A 244 -16.39 22.35 22.83
C ASP A 244 -17.38 23.24 22.04
N ASP A 245 -17.36 24.57 22.24
CA ASP A 245 -18.39 25.50 21.75
C ASP A 245 -17.93 26.49 20.66
N VAL A 246 -16.74 26.31 20.09
CA VAL A 246 -16.24 27.23 19.05
C VAL A 246 -16.04 26.47 17.74
N GLY A 247 -16.69 26.93 16.67
CA GLY A 247 -16.54 26.38 15.32
C GLY A 247 -15.08 26.32 14.85
N PRO A 248 -14.80 25.68 13.70
CA PRO A 248 -13.45 25.32 13.31
C PRO A 248 -12.54 26.55 13.29
N ALA A 249 -11.54 26.54 14.18
CA ALA A 249 -10.55 27.61 14.24
C ALA A 249 -9.77 27.67 12.92
N PRO A 250 -9.22 28.82 12.51
CA PRO A 250 -8.49 28.99 11.24
C PRO A 250 -7.23 28.10 11.08
N HIS A 251 -6.89 27.29 12.09
CA HIS A 251 -5.73 26.39 12.11
C HIS A 251 -6.10 24.94 12.43
N GLU A 252 -7.38 24.59 12.24
CA GLU A 252 -7.89 23.24 12.39
C GLU A 252 -7.94 22.53 11.04
N CYS A 253 -7.37 21.33 10.97
CA CYS A 253 -7.36 20.54 9.76
C CYS A 253 -7.87 19.14 10.04
N VAL A 254 -8.79 18.68 9.20
CA VAL A 254 -9.22 17.29 9.15
C VAL A 254 -8.89 16.74 7.79
N PHE A 255 -8.15 15.64 7.77
CA PHE A 255 -7.91 14.88 6.55
C PHE A 255 -8.30 13.44 6.77
N VAL A 256 -8.77 12.82 5.70
CA VAL A 256 -9.27 11.45 5.69
C VAL A 256 -8.63 10.72 4.52
N ALA A 257 -8.14 9.51 4.74
CA ALA A 257 -7.72 8.57 3.72
C ALA A 257 -8.72 7.40 3.69
N ALA A 258 -9.23 7.08 2.50
CA ALA A 258 -10.10 5.93 2.30
C ALA A 258 -9.26 4.64 2.28
N LEU A 259 -9.64 3.63 3.07
CA LEU A 259 -8.93 2.34 3.14
C LEU A 259 -9.29 1.40 1.99
N SER A 260 -10.50 1.51 1.42
CA SER A 260 -10.93 0.85 0.17
C SER A 260 -12.31 1.36 -0.26
N GLY A 261 -12.58 1.34 -1.57
CA GLY A 261 -13.90 1.49 -2.18
C GLY A 261 -14.48 0.14 -2.63
N GLU A 262 -15.82 0.08 -2.64
CA GLU A 262 -16.72 -0.94 -3.19
C GLU A 262 -16.37 -2.42 -2.94
N GLY A 263 -17.00 -3.00 -1.91
CA GLY A 263 -17.11 -4.44 -1.73
C GLY A 263 -18.15 -4.78 -0.66
N GLU A 264 -19.17 -5.55 -1.05
CA GLU A 264 -20.17 -6.12 -0.14
C GLU A 264 -19.54 -7.23 0.70
N ARG A 265 -18.85 -6.92 1.82
CA ARG A 265 -18.67 -7.84 2.96
C ARG A 265 -17.91 -7.19 4.13
N PRO A 266 -18.33 -7.44 5.39
CA PRO A 266 -17.47 -7.24 6.54
C PRO A 266 -16.38 -8.33 6.51
N TRP A 267 -15.12 -7.90 6.46
CA TRP A 267 -13.88 -8.71 6.48
C TRP A 267 -14.04 -10.22 6.71
N PRO A 268 -13.80 -11.04 5.67
CA PRO A 268 -13.01 -12.24 5.79
C PRO A 268 -11.63 -12.01 5.14
N ILE A 269 -10.66 -12.83 5.54
CA ILE A 269 -9.34 -12.96 4.91
C ILE A 269 -9.50 -12.97 3.38
N LEU A 270 -9.05 -11.91 2.71
CA LEU A 270 -9.22 -11.73 1.27
C LEU A 270 -8.58 -12.86 0.46
N ASP A 271 -9.30 -13.32 -0.57
CA ASP A 271 -8.85 -14.31 -1.54
C ASP A 271 -7.67 -13.75 -2.36
N PRO A 272 -6.59 -14.52 -2.59
CA PRO A 272 -5.49 -14.16 -3.48
C PRO A 272 -5.86 -13.70 -4.91
N ALA A 273 -7.08 -13.97 -5.41
CA ALA A 273 -7.58 -13.45 -6.68
C ALA A 273 -8.10 -11.99 -6.59
N GLU A 274 -8.67 -11.57 -5.46
CA GLU A 274 -9.18 -10.20 -5.25
C GLU A 274 -8.05 -9.21 -4.90
N THR A 275 -6.94 -9.69 -4.32
CA THR A 275 -5.75 -8.84 -4.09
C THR A 275 -5.12 -8.34 -5.41
N ALA A 276 -5.30 -9.07 -6.50
CA ALA A 276 -4.85 -8.64 -7.83
C ALA A 276 -5.75 -7.56 -8.46
N GLN A 277 -7.01 -7.45 -8.01
CA GLN A 277 -7.92 -6.36 -8.39
C GLN A 277 -7.67 -5.09 -7.57
N LEU A 278 -7.26 -5.20 -6.30
CA LEU A 278 -6.81 -4.06 -5.48
C LEU A 278 -5.57 -3.34 -6.03
N LEU A 279 -4.82 -3.97 -6.92
CA LEU A 279 -3.67 -3.36 -7.63
C LEU A 279 -4.05 -2.75 -8.99
N ARG A 280 -5.31 -2.90 -9.40
CA ARG A 280 -5.98 -2.07 -10.43
C ARG A 280 -6.91 -1.03 -9.79
N ALA A 281 -7.02 -1.01 -8.46
CA ALA A 281 -7.84 -0.06 -7.73
C ALA A 281 -7.20 1.35 -7.74
N PRO A 282 -8.02 2.41 -7.67
CA PRO A 282 -7.57 3.80 -7.71
C PRO A 282 -6.57 4.12 -6.60
N ARG A 283 -5.75 5.17 -6.82
CA ARG A 283 -4.68 5.70 -5.94
C ARG A 283 -4.94 5.59 -4.42
N HIS A 284 -6.19 5.68 -3.99
CA HIS A 284 -6.65 5.56 -2.61
C HIS A 284 -6.15 4.32 -1.85
N ALA A 285 -6.02 3.15 -2.49
CA ALA A 285 -5.55 1.94 -1.81
C ALA A 285 -4.07 2.02 -1.39
N VAL A 286 -3.26 2.81 -2.11
CA VAL A 286 -1.84 3.04 -1.74
C VAL A 286 -1.74 4.14 -0.69
N ASP A 287 -2.55 5.18 -0.81
CA ASP A 287 -2.56 6.30 0.14
C ASP A 287 -2.94 5.84 1.56
N SER A 288 -3.81 4.84 1.69
CA SER A 288 -4.18 4.26 2.99
C SER A 288 -3.01 3.55 3.70
N LEU A 289 -2.07 2.97 2.94
CA LEU A 289 -0.85 2.37 3.48
C LEU A 289 0.11 3.42 4.06
N LEU A 290 -0.05 4.69 3.67
CA LEU A 290 0.80 5.80 4.11
C LEU A 290 0.29 6.44 5.39
N PHE A 291 -0.98 6.23 5.76
CA PHE A 291 -1.53 6.83 6.97
C PHE A 291 -0.79 6.39 8.26
N PRO A 292 -0.44 5.10 8.46
CA PRO A 292 0.42 4.70 9.59
C PRO A 292 1.78 5.39 9.59
N THR A 293 2.33 5.67 8.40
CA THR A 293 3.61 6.37 8.25
C THR A 293 3.48 7.83 8.63
N LEU A 294 2.43 8.50 8.16
CA LEU A 294 2.10 9.88 8.50
C LEU A 294 1.87 10.01 10.01
N HIS A 295 1.03 9.14 10.57
CA HIS A 295 0.74 9.09 12.01
C HIS A 295 2.02 8.94 12.84
N ARG A 296 2.89 7.98 12.50
CA ARG A 296 4.16 7.79 13.20
C ARG A 296 5.03 9.04 13.13
N LYS A 297 5.15 9.66 11.96
CA LYS A 297 5.98 10.87 11.78
C LYS A 297 5.45 12.02 12.63
N ILE A 298 4.15 12.31 12.58
CA ILE A 298 3.50 13.34 13.40
C ILE A 298 3.64 13.06 14.89
N THR A 299 3.42 11.82 15.33
CA THR A 299 3.51 11.47 16.76
C THR A 299 4.94 11.41 17.29
N SER A 300 5.94 11.35 16.40
CA SER A 300 7.36 11.39 16.76
C SER A 300 7.93 12.81 16.87
N THR A 301 7.19 13.85 16.45
CA THR A 301 7.66 15.23 16.55
C THR A 301 7.48 15.81 17.96
N PRO A 302 8.40 16.68 18.45
CA PRO A 302 8.36 17.22 19.80
C PRO A 302 7.10 18.03 20.14
N GLY A 303 6.51 18.73 19.17
CA GLY A 303 5.34 19.59 19.37
C GLY A 303 4.02 18.85 19.61
N ALA A 304 4.00 17.52 19.47
CA ALA A 304 2.79 16.74 19.64
C ALA A 304 2.30 16.76 21.09
N LEU A 305 1.30 17.60 21.39
CA LEU A 305 0.58 17.52 22.64
C LEU A 305 -0.30 16.27 22.57
N ARG A 306 0.07 15.25 23.34
CA ARG A 306 -0.77 14.08 23.48
C ARG A 306 -2.00 14.49 24.25
N ALA A 307 -3.10 14.69 23.53
CA ALA A 307 -4.41 14.65 24.16
C ALA A 307 -4.49 13.33 24.94
N PRO A 308 -4.98 13.34 26.19
CA PRO A 308 -5.26 12.09 26.89
C PRO A 308 -6.12 11.23 25.96
N GLU A 309 -5.70 9.97 25.73
CA GLU A 309 -6.46 9.04 24.89
C GLU A 309 -7.92 9.17 25.28
N SER A 310 -8.77 9.55 24.31
CA SER A 310 -10.19 9.72 24.57
C SER A 310 -10.65 8.42 25.23
N ARG A 311 -11.05 8.50 26.51
CA ARG A 311 -11.62 7.36 27.22
C ARG A 311 -12.65 6.77 26.27
N ARG A 312 -12.47 5.49 25.91
CA ARG A 312 -13.41 4.77 25.04
C ARG A 312 -14.82 5.20 25.46
N PRO A 313 -15.72 5.57 24.53
CA PRO A 313 -17.11 5.76 24.89
C PRO A 313 -17.52 4.50 25.64
N VAL A 314 -17.80 4.65 26.93
CA VAL A 314 -18.35 3.58 27.75
C VAL A 314 -19.61 3.19 27.01
N ALA A 315 -19.64 1.98 26.47
CA ALA A 315 -20.85 1.45 25.85
C ALA A 315 -21.99 1.73 26.83
N PRO A 316 -23.11 2.35 26.39
CA PRO A 316 -24.16 2.76 27.29
C PRO A 316 -24.55 1.56 28.15
N ALA A 317 -24.24 1.66 29.44
CA ALA A 317 -24.59 0.65 30.41
C ALA A 317 -26.11 0.69 30.54
N GLY A 318 -26.78 -0.24 29.88
CA GLY A 318 -28.22 -0.46 30.04
C GLY A 318 -29.03 -0.26 28.76
N GLN A 319 -28.99 -1.26 27.88
CA GLN A 319 -30.24 -1.74 27.30
C GLN A 319 -30.60 -3.02 28.02
N ALA A 320 -31.15 -2.83 29.23
CA ALA A 320 -31.74 -3.91 30.00
C ALA A 320 -32.94 -4.45 29.20
N ASP A 321 -32.92 -5.76 28.98
CA ASP A 321 -34.03 -6.56 28.49
C ASP A 321 -35.32 -6.18 29.23
N GLY A 322 -36.20 -5.47 28.53
CA GLY A 322 -37.60 -5.30 28.91
C GLY A 322 -38.37 -6.61 28.66
N ARG A 323 -38.06 -7.67 29.42
CA ARG A 323 -39.01 -8.75 29.66
C ARG A 323 -39.94 -8.32 30.80
N SER A 324 -41.11 -7.77 30.45
CA SER A 324 -42.25 -7.74 31.38
C SER A 324 -43.31 -8.73 30.90
N SER A 325 -43.47 -9.80 31.66
CA SER A 325 -44.62 -10.70 31.65
C SER A 325 -45.83 -10.07 32.36
N ARG A 326 -47.04 -10.48 31.93
CA ARG A 326 -48.40 -10.32 32.52
C ARG A 326 -49.08 -8.97 32.25
N TRP A 327 -50.25 -8.87 31.64
CA TRP A 327 -51.43 -9.76 31.59
C TRP A 327 -51.89 -10.08 30.16
#